data_AF-A0A6B2CGQ0-F1
#
_entry.id   AF-A0A6B2CGQ0-F1
#
_cell.length_a   1.000
_cell.length_b   1.000
_cell.length_c   1.000
_cell.angle_alpha   90.00
_cell.angle_beta   90.00
_cell.angle_gamma   90.00
#
_symmetry.space_group_name_H-M   'P 1'
#
loop_
_entity.id
_entity.type
_entity.pdbx_description
1 polymer ?
#
loop_
_entity_poly.entity_id
_entity_poly.type
_entity_poly.pdbx_seq_one_letter_code
_entity_poly.pdbx_strand_id
1 'polypeptide(L)' 'MRVYIKAYGLLGDHVKEGFYEFREGATVKEVIESILPDSIRGRFNISVFVNGEAAAGERVLREGDRVVLLPPSSGG' A
#
# COMPACT_ATOMS: atom_id res chain seq x y z
N MET A 1 -14.86 2.08 3.38
CA MET A 1 -14.13 3.29 2.99
C MET A 1 -13.41 3.10 1.68
N ARG A 2 -13.36 4.14 0.85
CA ARG A 2 -12.67 4.17 -0.44
C ARG A 2 -11.35 4.91 -0.31
N VAL A 3 -10.26 4.28 -0.73
CA VAL A 3 -8.91 4.85 -0.71
C VAL A 3 -8.29 4.77 -2.10
N TYR A 4 -7.39 5.68 -2.41
CA TYR A 4 -6.65 5.66 -3.67
C TYR A 4 -5.31 4.96 -3.47
N ILE A 5 -5.00 3.96 -4.30
CA ILE A 5 -3.76 3.21 -4.22
C ILE A 5 -2.94 3.40 -5.49
N LYS A 6 -1.64 3.64 -5.31
CA LYS A 6 -0.65 3.64 -6.38
C LYS A 6 0.57 2.84 -5.97
N ALA A 7 1.00 1.90 -6.80
CA ALA A 7 2.21 1.15 -6.61
C ALA A 7 3.24 1.50 -7.70
N TYR A 8 4.51 1.50 -7.34
CA TYR A 8 5.61 1.80 -8.26
C TYR A 8 6.54 0.59 -8.46
N GLY A 9 7.32 0.63 -9.55
CA GLY A 9 8.25 -0.44 -9.90
C GLY A 9 7.55 -1.79 -10.02
N LEU A 10 8.20 -2.84 -9.53
CA LEU A 10 7.67 -4.22 -9.57
C LEU A 10 6.32 -4.38 -8.85
N LEU A 11 5.98 -3.50 -7.90
CA LEU A 11 4.70 -3.58 -7.21
C LEU A 11 3.53 -3.13 -8.11
N GLY A 12 3.80 -2.26 -9.09
CA GLY A 12 2.80 -1.80 -10.07
C GLY A 12 2.31 -2.90 -11.01
N ASP A 13 3.11 -3.95 -11.21
CA ASP A 13 2.71 -5.13 -12.00
C ASP A 13 1.65 -5.98 -11.28
N HIS A 14 1.55 -5.84 -9.95
CA HIS A 14 0.61 -6.57 -9.11
C HIS A 14 -0.58 -5.73 -8.65
N VAL A 15 -0.41 -4.41 -8.52
CA VAL A 15 -1.43 -3.49 -8.01
C VAL A 15 -1.71 -2.42 -9.05
N LYS A 16 -2.92 -2.45 -9.60
CA LYS A 16 -3.38 -1.39 -10.52
C LYS A 16 -3.59 -0.07 -9.76
N GLU A 17 -3.18 1.02 -10.38
CA GLU A 17 -3.46 2.36 -9.84
C GLU A 17 -4.97 2.64 -9.89
N GLY A 18 -5.56 3.08 -8.77
CA GLY A 18 -6.99 3.38 -8.73
C GLY A 18 -7.58 3.41 -7.33
N PHE A 19 -8.90 3.46 -7.27
CA PHE A 19 -9.64 3.43 -6.01
C PHE A 19 -10.02 2.00 -5.62
N TYR A 20 -9.85 1.71 -4.33
CA TYR A 20 -10.16 0.42 -3.72
C TYR A 20 -11.09 0.62 -2.52
N GLU A 21 -12.00 -0.32 -2.31
CA GLU A 21 -12.93 -0.30 -1.18
C GLU A 21 -12.49 -1.28 -0.10
N PHE A 22 -12.45 -0.81 1.14
CA PHE A 22 -12.12 -1.60 2.32
C PHE A 22 -13.13 -1.37 3.44
N ARG A 23 -13.09 -2.21 4.47
CA ARG A 23 -13.83 -1.96 5.71
C ARG A 23 -13.39 -0.62 6.33
N GLU A 24 -14.30 0.07 6.98
CA GLU A 24 -13.95 1.29 7.71
C GLU A 24 -12.94 0.98 8.83
N GLY A 25 -11.96 1.87 9.01
CA GLY A 25 -10.89 1.68 9.99
C GLY A 25 -9.90 0.56 9.66
N ALA A 26 -9.85 0.08 8.41
CA ALA A 26 -8.81 -0.86 7.99
C ALA A 26 -7.41 -0.24 8.16
N THR A 27 -6.47 -1.06 8.58
CA THR A 27 -5.06 -0.66 8.72
C THR A 27 -4.31 -0.78 7.40
N VAL A 28 -3.19 -0.06 7.30
CA VAL A 28 -2.26 -0.17 6.16
C VAL A 28 -1.86 -1.62 5.92
N LYS A 29 -1.56 -2.38 6.99
CA LYS A 29 -1.21 -3.79 6.90
C LYS A 29 -2.32 -4.56 6.19
N GLU A 30 -3.54 -4.52 6.72
CA GLU A 30 -4.68 -5.26 6.17
C GLU A 30 -4.96 -4.93 4.70
N VAL A 31 -4.85 -3.64 4.34
CA VAL A 31 -4.98 -3.22 2.94
C VAL A 31 -3.91 -3.88 2.09
N ILE A 32 -2.65 -3.83 2.50
CA ILE A 32 -1.54 -4.47 1.78
C ILE A 32 -1.74 -5.99 1.66
N GLU A 33 -2.20 -6.66 2.72
CA GLU A 33 -2.45 -8.11 2.68
C GLU A 33 -3.52 -8.49 1.67
N SER A 34 -4.49 -7.61 1.44
CA SER A 34 -5.60 -7.85 0.51
C SER A 34 -5.25 -7.61 -0.96
N ILE A 35 -4.30 -6.72 -1.27
CA ILE A 35 -3.97 -6.34 -2.65
C ILE A 35 -2.66 -6.93 -3.16
N LEU A 36 -1.75 -7.31 -2.25
CA LEU A 36 -0.46 -7.87 -2.62
C LEU A 36 -0.38 -9.35 -2.25
N PRO A 37 0.03 -10.22 -3.19
CA PRO A 37 0.20 -11.64 -2.90
C PRO A 37 1.35 -11.87 -1.91
N ASP A 38 1.24 -12.92 -1.10
CA ASP A 38 2.20 -13.28 -0.04
C ASP A 38 3.64 -13.42 -0.56
N SER A 39 3.79 -13.93 -1.78
CA SER A 39 5.08 -14.09 -2.45
C SER A 39 5.84 -12.77 -2.67
N ILE A 40 5.12 -11.65 -2.76
CA ILE A 40 5.69 -10.31 -2.89
C ILE A 40 5.88 -9.68 -1.51
N ARG A 41 4.86 -9.77 -0.64
CA ARG A 41 4.90 -9.20 0.72
C ARG A 41 6.04 -9.78 1.57
N GLY A 42 6.29 -11.08 1.46
CA GLY A 42 7.37 -11.75 2.20
C GLY A 42 8.77 -11.58 1.61
N ARG A 43 8.87 -11.06 0.38
CA ARG A 43 10.15 -10.97 -0.36
C ARG A 43 10.78 -9.58 -0.32
N PHE A 44 9.97 -8.54 -0.16
CA PHE A 44 10.44 -7.16 -0.25
C PHE A 44 10.05 -6.35 0.98
N ASN A 45 10.96 -5.48 1.43
CA ASN A 45 10.63 -4.47 2.43
C ASN A 45 9.91 -3.30 1.75
N ILE A 46 8.58 -3.35 1.72
CA ILE A 46 7.74 -2.37 1.02
C ILE A 46 7.59 -1.13 1.90
N SER A 47 8.02 0.02 1.38
CA SER A 47 7.78 1.31 2.02
C SER A 47 6.39 1.82 1.64
N VAL A 48 5.66 2.31 2.65
CA VAL A 48 4.27 2.75 2.48
C VAL A 48 4.16 4.20 2.89
N PHE A 49 3.50 4.99 2.05
CA PHE A 49 3.20 6.39 2.34
C PHE A 49 1.69 6.60 2.29
N VAL A 50 1.15 7.27 3.31
CA VAL A 50 -0.25 7.68 3.37
C VAL A 50 -0.29 9.20 3.35
N ASN A 51 -0.89 9.78 2.30
CA ASN A 51 -0.94 11.23 2.07
C ASN A 51 0.44 11.90 2.08
N GLY A 52 1.48 11.19 1.61
CA GLY A 52 2.85 11.69 1.54
C GLY A 52 3.70 11.47 2.80
N GLU A 53 3.13 10.92 3.87
CA GLU A 53 3.85 10.59 5.09
C GLU A 53 4.15 9.09 5.17
N ALA A 54 5.35 8.73 5.62
CA ALA A 54 5.69 7.33 5.87
C ALA A 54 4.74 6.73 6.92
N ALA A 55 4.20 5.55 6.63
CA ALA A 55 3.20 4.89 7.45
C ALA A 55 3.64 3.47 7.83
N ALA A 56 3.49 3.14 9.11
CA ALA A 56 3.62 1.77 9.61
C ALA A 56 2.35 0.96 9.33
N GLY A 57 2.46 -0.36 9.43
CA GLY A 57 1.36 -1.29 9.15
C GLY A 57 0.13 -1.07 10.03
N GLU A 58 0.32 -0.59 11.26
CA GLU A 58 -0.73 -0.37 12.25
C GLU A 58 -1.51 0.94 12.01
N ARG A 59 -1.05 1.80 11.09
CA ARG A 59 -1.76 3.06 10.79
C ARG A 59 -3.14 2.75 10.24
N VAL A 60 -4.17 3.28 10.90
CA VAL A 60 -5.55 3.21 10.45
C VAL A 60 -5.76 4.18 9.29
N LEU A 61 -6.31 3.67 8.19
CA LEU A 61 -6.69 4.46 7.02
C LEU A 61 -8.09 5.06 7.18
N ARG A 62 -8.34 6.13 6.44
CA ARG A 62 -9.62 6.85 6.40
C ARG A 62 -10.12 6.99 4.96
N GLU A 63 -11.40 7.27 4.82
CA GLU A 63 -12.02 7.62 3.54
C GLU A 63 -11.22 8.72 2.82
N GLY A 64 -10.90 8.49 1.55
CA GLY A 64 -10.18 9.44 0.70
C GLY A 64 -8.65 9.41 0.84
N ASP A 65 -8.08 8.60 1.74
CA ASP A 65 -6.63 8.49 1.89
C ASP A 65 -5.96 8.03 0.59
N ARG A 66 -4.78 8.60 0.33
CA ARG A 66 -3.91 8.20 -0.78
C ARG A 66 -2.75 7.36 -0.27
N VAL A 67 -2.73 6.09 -0.67
CA VAL A 67 -1.69 5.11 -0.31
C VAL A 67 -0.73 4.93 -1.48
N VAL A 68 0.56 5.08 -1.21
CA VAL A 68 1.64 4.83 -2.16
C VAL A 68 2.51 3.68 -1.66
N LEU A 69 2.75 2.71 -2.54
CA LEU A 69 3.62 1.56 -2.28
C LEU A 69 4.90 1.70 -3.10
N LEU A 70 6.05 1.67 -2.41
CA LEU A 70 7.37 1.70 -3.03
C LEU A 70 8.11 0.40 -2.74
N PRO A 71 8.71 -0.25 -3.76
CA PRO A 71 9.65 -1.32 -3.53
C PRO A 71 10.89 -0.78 -2.79
N PRO A 72 11.69 -1.64 -2.14
CA PRO A 72 12.96 -1.20 -1.55
C PRO A 72 13.80 -0.48 -2.59
N SER A 73 14.27 0.72 -2.26
CA SER A 73 15.11 1.51 -3.16
C SER A 73 16.46 0.82 -3.36
N SER A 74 16.74 0.38 -4.59
CA SER A 74 18.11 0.11 -5.02
C SER A 74 18.82 1.46 -5.21
N GLY A 75 19.26 2.07 -4.11
CA GLY A 75 20.21 3.19 -4.19
C GLY A 75 21.47 2.69 -4.90
N GLY A 76 21.88 3.42 -5.94
CA GLY A 76 23.10 3.15 -6.70
C GLY A 76 24.37 3.41 -5.90
#